data_AF-A0A382PI65-F1
#
_entry.id   AF-A0A382PI65-F1
#
_cell.length_a   1.000
_cell.length_b   1.000
_cell.length_c   1.000
_cell.angle_alpha   90.00
_cell.angle_beta   90.00
_cell.angle_gamma   90.00
#
_symmetry.space_group_name_H-M   'P 1'
#
loop_
_entity.id
_entity.type
_entity.pdbx_description
1 polymer ?
#
loop_
_entity_poly.entity_id
_entity_poly.type
_entity_poly.pdbx_seq_one_letter_code
_entity_poly.pdbx_strand_id
1 'polypeptide(L)'
;FDNTTSGMVLQYDNGTKTPVLLSSANSNLSWGAQSGILFDNTSANFSALSCGTGSAYLCPANARRAFSTWYTWETGHQEWNKLTVLVDTSDNSSVKFDPPMSVKYTHSGTTSNTGKSYDNVSFYLDYGGFGDLWGIPSFCVDKKTGEKASCAADQSTRWVQEFVIPATSIVTQTKDGSTHYMVKPLQIEQSMKKTSSASVCTAAGVSLGELSLPDESRYTEPDIGARPTVEGPPAVVAGAKM
;
A
#
# COMPACT_ATOMS: atom_id res chain seq x y z
N PHE A 1 -17.36 18.69 -6.46
CA PHE A 1 -16.89 17.94 -7.63
C PHE A 1 -18.09 17.26 -8.24
N ASP A 2 -18.67 17.92 -9.22
CA ASP A 2 -19.59 17.29 -10.17
C ASP A 2 -18.69 16.59 -11.21
N ASN A 3 -18.85 15.28 -11.39
CA ASN A 3 -17.95 14.46 -12.21
C ASN A 3 -18.36 14.42 -13.68
N THR A 4 -19.05 15.45 -14.16
CA THR A 4 -19.18 15.60 -15.59
C THR A 4 -17.83 16.06 -16.15
N THR A 5 -17.11 15.15 -16.82
CA THR A 5 -16.00 15.53 -17.72
C THR A 5 -16.44 16.53 -18.79
N SER A 6 -17.75 16.75 -18.97
CA SER A 6 -18.34 17.95 -19.60
C SER A 6 -17.93 19.22 -18.86
N GLY A 7 -16.75 19.74 -19.20
CA GLY A 7 -16.29 21.07 -18.77
C GLY A 7 -14.81 21.13 -18.45
N MET A 8 -14.18 20.03 -18.02
CA MET A 8 -12.74 19.98 -17.72
C MET A 8 -11.91 19.62 -18.95
N VAL A 9 -12.07 20.41 -20.01
CA VAL A 9 -11.28 20.27 -21.24
C VAL A 9 -10.22 21.36 -21.24
N LEU A 10 -8.94 20.99 -21.24
CA LEU A 10 -7.89 21.96 -21.52
C LEU A 10 -8.08 22.46 -22.95
N GLN A 11 -8.28 23.76 -23.10
CA GLN A 11 -8.57 24.39 -24.39
C GLN A 11 -7.53 25.45 -24.70
N TYR A 12 -7.14 25.52 -25.97
CA TYR A 12 -6.48 26.70 -26.51
C TYR A 12 -7.57 27.71 -26.91
N ASP A 13 -7.46 28.94 -26.41
CA ASP A 13 -8.39 30.03 -26.72
C ASP A 13 -7.64 31.15 -27.47
N ASN A 14 -7.84 31.21 -28.79
CA ASN A 14 -7.40 32.29 -29.67
C ASN A 14 -8.60 32.79 -30.49
N GLY A 15 -9.72 33.06 -29.81
CA GLY A 15 -11.00 33.47 -30.43
C GLY A 15 -11.93 32.29 -30.76
N THR A 16 -11.40 31.07 -30.79
CA THR A 16 -12.17 29.82 -30.88
C THR A 16 -11.61 28.81 -29.87
N LYS A 17 -12.46 28.30 -28.99
CA LYS A 17 -12.09 27.30 -27.97
C LYS A 17 -11.85 25.95 -28.61
N THR A 18 -10.58 25.55 -28.71
CA THR A 18 -10.19 24.26 -29.30
C THR A 18 -9.63 23.32 -28.23
N PRO A 19 -10.19 22.10 -28.05
CA PRO A 19 -9.63 21.11 -27.14
C PRO A 19 -8.17 20.78 -27.47
N VAL A 20 -7.32 20.76 -26.45
CA VAL A 20 -5.95 20.25 -26.55
C VAL A 20 -6.04 18.72 -26.47
N LEU A 21 -5.93 18.05 -27.62
CA LEU A 21 -6.08 16.60 -27.74
C LEU A 21 -4.73 15.93 -28.03
N LEU A 22 -4.30 15.01 -27.16
CA LEU A 22 -3.13 14.17 -27.39
C LEU A 22 -3.59 12.79 -27.88
N SER A 23 -3.83 12.65 -29.19
CA SER A 23 -4.44 11.45 -29.78
C SER A 23 -3.50 10.25 -29.91
N SER A 24 -2.19 10.44 -29.75
CA SER A 24 -1.17 9.41 -29.85
C SER A 24 0.01 9.68 -28.93
N ALA A 25 0.85 8.67 -28.71
CA ALA A 25 2.09 8.82 -27.96
C ALA A 25 3.01 9.84 -28.64
N ASN A 26 3.49 10.83 -27.88
CA ASN A 26 4.44 11.81 -28.33
C ASN A 26 5.81 11.54 -27.69
N SER A 27 6.82 11.23 -28.49
CA SER A 27 8.18 10.93 -28.02
C SER A 27 8.84 12.11 -27.28
N ASN A 28 8.46 13.34 -27.61
CA ASN A 28 8.93 14.54 -26.91
C ASN A 28 8.26 14.73 -25.53
N LEU A 29 7.13 14.06 -25.29
CA LEU A 29 6.37 14.10 -24.03
C LEU A 29 6.11 12.66 -23.54
N SER A 30 7.17 11.85 -23.50
CA SER A 30 7.10 10.42 -23.17
C SER A 30 6.48 10.13 -21.80
N TRP A 31 6.46 11.12 -20.90
CA TRP A 31 5.90 11.04 -19.54
C TRP A 31 4.56 11.78 -19.38
N GLY A 32 3.98 12.27 -20.48
CA GLY A 32 2.80 13.13 -20.48
C GLY A 32 3.14 14.62 -20.40
N ALA A 33 2.10 15.44 -20.42
CA ALA A 33 2.15 16.88 -20.20
C ALA A 33 1.48 17.22 -18.87
N GLN A 34 2.13 18.07 -18.08
CA GLN A 34 1.60 18.56 -16.81
C GLN A 34 1.57 20.08 -16.82
N SER A 35 0.49 20.68 -16.30
CA SER A 35 0.34 22.14 -16.24
C SER A 35 1.23 22.82 -15.20
N GLY A 36 1.81 22.03 -14.27
CA GLY A 36 2.31 22.55 -13.00
C GLY A 36 1.15 23.06 -12.12
N ILE A 37 1.49 23.92 -11.14
CA ILE A 37 0.52 24.46 -10.19
C ILE A 37 -0.40 25.47 -10.90
N LEU A 38 -1.68 25.15 -10.94
CA LEU A 38 -2.78 26.04 -11.31
C LEU A 38 -3.39 26.64 -10.04
N PHE A 39 -3.71 27.93 -10.11
CA PHE A 39 -4.27 28.71 -9.02
C PHE A 39 -5.29 29.71 -9.58
N ASP A 40 -6.20 30.18 -8.73
CA ASP A 40 -7.24 31.11 -9.15
C ASP A 40 -6.65 32.47 -9.53
N ASN A 41 -7.15 33.07 -10.62
CA ASN A 41 -6.69 34.35 -11.14
C ASN A 41 -7.15 35.53 -10.25
N THR A 42 -6.52 35.69 -9.09
CA THR A 42 -6.82 36.76 -8.13
C THR A 42 -5.55 37.55 -7.81
N SER A 43 -5.69 38.86 -7.58
CA SER A 43 -4.55 39.73 -7.24
C SER A 43 -3.77 39.23 -6.01
N ALA A 44 -4.47 38.64 -5.03
CA ALA A 44 -3.86 38.06 -3.83
C ALA A 44 -2.93 36.88 -4.18
N ASN A 45 -3.36 35.97 -5.06
CA ASN A 45 -2.54 34.84 -5.49
C ASN A 45 -1.31 35.31 -6.29
N PHE A 46 -1.46 36.32 -7.15
CA PHE A 46 -0.33 36.93 -7.86
C PHE A 46 0.66 37.59 -6.91
N SER A 47 0.19 38.32 -5.89
CA SER A 47 1.06 38.91 -4.87
C SER A 47 1.81 37.84 -4.06
N ALA A 48 1.13 36.75 -3.71
CA ALA A 48 1.74 35.64 -2.95
C ALA A 48 2.82 34.88 -3.75
N LEU A 49 2.75 34.92 -5.08
CA LEU A 49 3.72 34.33 -5.98
C LEU A 49 4.81 35.28 -6.44
N SER A 50 4.77 36.56 -6.05
CA SER A 50 5.75 37.53 -6.49
C SER A 50 7.17 37.15 -6.04
N CYS A 51 8.15 37.33 -6.91
CA CYS A 51 9.57 37.07 -6.61
C CYS A 51 10.19 38.11 -5.64
N GLY A 52 9.41 39.04 -5.11
CA GLY A 52 9.84 40.09 -4.20
C GLY A 52 8.95 41.32 -4.29
N THR A 53 9.02 42.21 -3.31
CA THR A 53 8.16 43.41 -3.25
C THR A 53 8.27 44.25 -4.53
N GLY A 54 7.15 44.44 -5.23
CA GLY A 54 7.09 45.22 -6.48
C GLY A 54 7.55 44.50 -7.74
N SER A 55 7.88 43.21 -7.68
CA SER A 55 8.26 42.43 -8.86
C SER A 55 7.04 42.06 -9.70
N ALA A 56 7.13 42.29 -11.01
CA ALA A 56 6.17 41.80 -12.00
C ALA A 56 6.39 40.31 -12.36
N TYR A 57 7.45 39.68 -11.84
CA TYR A 57 7.77 38.28 -12.08
C TYR A 57 7.16 37.37 -11.02
N LEU A 58 6.58 36.26 -11.49
CA LEU A 58 6.07 35.19 -10.64
C LEU A 58 7.16 34.13 -10.42
N CYS A 59 7.28 33.68 -9.17
CA CYS A 59 8.20 32.66 -8.74
C CYS A 59 7.44 31.37 -8.42
N PRO A 60 7.44 30.37 -9.34
CA PRO A 60 6.73 29.10 -9.12
C PRO A 60 7.13 28.37 -7.83
N ALA A 61 8.37 28.56 -7.36
CA ALA A 61 8.85 27.98 -6.10
C ALA A 61 8.04 28.45 -4.87
N ASN A 62 7.45 29.65 -4.92
CA ASN A 62 6.63 30.19 -3.84
C ASN A 62 5.25 29.54 -3.78
N ALA A 63 4.76 28.95 -4.89
CA ALA A 63 3.41 28.41 -4.98
C ALA A 63 3.12 27.32 -3.94
N ARG A 64 4.08 26.39 -3.72
CA ARG A 64 3.94 25.32 -2.72
C ARG A 64 3.96 25.81 -1.27
N ARG A 65 4.43 27.03 -1.02
CA ARG A 65 4.44 27.66 0.31
C ARG A 65 3.24 28.57 0.52
N ALA A 66 2.82 29.24 -0.55
CA ALA A 66 1.77 30.25 -0.53
C ALA A 66 0.36 29.65 -0.53
N PHE A 67 0.16 28.50 -1.18
CA PHE A 67 -1.16 27.91 -1.35
C PHE A 67 -1.31 26.65 -0.50
N SER A 68 -2.40 26.57 0.27
CA SER A 68 -2.83 25.34 0.96
C SER A 68 -3.61 24.40 0.03
N THR A 69 -4.11 24.91 -1.09
CA THR A 69 -4.85 24.15 -2.09
C THR A 69 -4.47 24.68 -3.47
N TRP A 70 -4.12 23.78 -4.36
CA TRP A 70 -3.79 24.09 -5.75
C TRP A 70 -4.22 22.93 -6.63
N TYR A 71 -4.33 23.20 -7.93
CA TYR A 71 -4.70 22.19 -8.91
C TYR A 71 -3.51 21.87 -9.79
N THR A 72 -3.43 20.63 -10.26
CA THR A 72 -2.52 20.23 -11.32
C THR A 72 -3.31 19.47 -12.35
N TRP A 73 -3.11 19.79 -13.62
CA TRP A 73 -3.66 19.04 -14.72
C TRP A 73 -2.53 18.21 -15.35
N GLU A 74 -2.82 16.94 -15.62
CA GLU A 74 -1.90 16.03 -16.28
C GLU A 74 -2.66 15.25 -17.36
N THR A 75 -2.01 15.05 -18.51
CA THR A 75 -2.51 14.19 -19.59
C THR A 75 -1.35 13.40 -20.20
N GLY A 76 -1.64 12.21 -20.70
CA GLY A 76 -0.64 11.39 -21.39
C GLY A 76 -1.20 10.04 -21.82
N HIS A 77 -0.44 9.33 -22.65
CA HIS A 77 -0.87 8.04 -23.18
C HIS A 77 -0.73 6.89 -22.16
N GLN A 78 0.12 7.07 -21.14
CA GLN A 78 0.42 6.07 -20.13
C GLN A 78 -0.70 5.95 -19.10
N GLU A 79 -0.83 4.80 -18.46
CA GLU A 79 -1.90 4.54 -17.49
C GLU A 79 -1.83 5.47 -16.28
N TRP A 80 -0.63 5.80 -15.79
CA TRP A 80 -0.45 6.75 -14.69
C TRP A 80 -0.82 8.20 -15.04
N ASN A 81 -0.92 8.54 -16.34
CA ASN A 81 -1.38 9.86 -16.79
C ASN A 81 -2.91 9.91 -16.99
N LYS A 82 -3.65 8.82 -16.73
CA LYS A 82 -5.11 8.73 -16.95
C LYS A 82 -5.84 8.70 -15.61
N LEU A 83 -6.85 9.55 -15.48
CA LEU A 83 -7.76 9.50 -14.35
C LEU A 83 -8.70 8.28 -14.49
N THR A 84 -8.62 7.36 -13.54
CA THR A 84 -9.58 6.25 -13.41
C THR A 84 -10.47 6.52 -12.20
N VAL A 85 -11.78 6.55 -12.41
CA VAL A 85 -12.77 6.81 -11.36
C VAL A 85 -13.79 5.68 -11.34
N LEU A 86 -14.11 5.17 -10.16
CA LEU A 86 -15.23 4.26 -9.99
C LEU A 86 -16.53 5.09 -9.96
N VAL A 87 -17.51 4.72 -10.77
CA VAL A 87 -18.79 5.44 -10.88
C VAL A 87 -19.91 4.52 -10.43
N ASP A 88 -20.82 5.02 -9.59
CA ASP A 88 -22.01 4.28 -9.18
C ASP A 88 -23.01 4.24 -10.35
N THR A 89 -23.42 3.02 -10.73
CA THR A 89 -24.31 2.77 -11.86
C THR A 89 -25.74 3.31 -11.68
N SER A 90 -26.15 3.61 -10.46
CA SER A 90 -27.51 4.07 -10.15
C SER A 90 -27.70 5.57 -10.39
N ASP A 91 -26.67 6.39 -10.14
CA ASP A 91 -26.75 7.86 -10.21
C ASP A 91 -25.62 8.52 -11.01
N ASN A 92 -24.71 7.73 -11.60
CA ASN A 92 -23.51 8.20 -12.31
C ASN A 92 -22.56 9.09 -11.48
N SER A 93 -22.65 9.02 -10.14
CA SER A 93 -21.76 9.75 -9.27
C SER A 93 -20.40 9.05 -9.13
N SER A 94 -19.32 9.82 -8.98
CA SER A 94 -18.02 9.24 -8.60
C SER A 94 -18.05 8.72 -7.18
N VAL A 95 -17.59 7.49 -7.01
CA VAL A 95 -17.26 6.97 -5.68
C VAL A 95 -16.05 7.72 -5.16
N LYS A 96 -16.22 8.36 -3.99
CA LYS A 96 -15.13 9.01 -3.27
C LYS A 96 -14.52 8.02 -2.29
N PHE A 97 -13.20 7.95 -2.30
CA PHE A 97 -12.43 7.20 -1.32
C PHE A 97 -11.82 8.21 -0.35
N ASP A 98 -11.99 7.96 0.95
CA ASP A 98 -11.18 8.64 1.94
C ASP A 98 -9.73 8.15 1.83
N PRO A 99 -8.73 9.03 1.97
CA PRO A 99 -7.35 8.59 2.05
C PRO A 99 -7.17 7.63 3.23
N PRO A 100 -6.20 6.69 3.17
CA PRO A 100 -5.86 5.85 4.32
C PRO A 100 -5.68 6.70 5.58
N MET A 101 -6.25 6.24 6.69
CA MET A 101 -6.16 6.98 7.94
C MET A 101 -4.77 6.82 8.52
N SER A 102 -4.03 7.92 8.66
CA SER A 102 -2.72 7.90 9.32
C SER A 102 -2.87 8.16 10.82
N VAL A 103 -2.18 7.36 11.63
CA VAL A 103 -2.20 7.43 13.09
C VAL A 103 -0.78 7.44 13.65
N LYS A 104 -0.56 8.17 14.74
CA LYS A 104 0.70 8.19 15.49
C LYS A 104 0.62 7.17 16.63
N TYR A 105 1.60 6.28 16.69
CA TYR A 105 1.80 5.33 17.78
C TYR A 105 3.15 5.60 18.46
N THR A 106 3.18 5.68 19.79
CA THR A 106 4.44 5.73 20.55
C THR A 106 4.65 4.39 21.24
N HIS A 107 5.73 3.70 20.87
CA HIS A 107 6.03 2.38 21.43
C HIS A 107 6.57 2.52 22.86
N SER A 108 6.00 1.74 23.78
CA SER A 108 6.52 1.54 25.13
C SER A 108 7.15 0.16 25.22
N GLY A 109 8.43 0.07 25.57
CA GLY A 109 9.11 -1.20 25.70
C GLY A 109 10.51 -1.20 25.10
N THR A 110 11.38 -1.99 25.72
CA THR A 110 12.80 -2.10 25.36
C THR A 110 13.11 -3.35 24.53
N THR A 111 12.11 -4.20 24.26
CA THR A 111 12.26 -5.49 23.60
C THR A 111 11.69 -5.48 22.19
N SER A 112 12.48 -5.93 21.21
CA SER A 112 12.03 -6.23 19.85
C SER A 112 12.49 -7.64 19.45
N ASN A 113 11.97 -8.15 18.34
CA ASN A 113 12.34 -9.44 17.75
C ASN A 113 13.82 -9.51 17.32
N THR A 114 14.49 -8.36 17.16
CA THR A 114 15.95 -8.28 16.90
C THR A 114 16.76 -7.75 18.09
N GLY A 115 16.11 -7.49 19.23
CA GLY A 115 16.76 -6.95 20.43
C GLY A 115 17.04 -5.45 20.38
N LYS A 116 16.51 -4.72 19.39
CA LYS A 116 16.57 -3.26 19.36
C LYS A 116 15.55 -2.69 20.35
N SER A 117 15.91 -1.62 21.04
CA SER A 117 14.96 -0.87 21.84
C SER A 117 14.23 0.15 20.96
N TYR A 118 12.91 0.17 21.06
CA TYR A 118 12.04 1.18 20.45
C TYR A 118 11.31 2.01 21.50
N ASP A 119 11.83 2.03 22.72
CA ASP A 119 11.18 2.73 23.83
C ASP A 119 11.08 4.23 23.56
N ASN A 120 9.88 4.78 23.73
CA ASN A 120 9.52 6.18 23.43
C ASN A 120 9.71 6.61 21.96
N VAL A 121 9.88 5.66 21.03
CA VAL A 121 9.94 5.96 19.60
C VAL A 121 8.52 6.07 19.04
N SER A 122 8.29 7.14 18.26
CA SER A 122 7.01 7.37 17.59
C SER A 122 7.04 6.88 16.14
N PHE A 123 5.98 6.19 15.75
CA PHE A 123 5.73 5.66 14.42
C PHE A 123 4.47 6.28 13.84
N TYR A 124 4.49 6.57 12.54
CA TYR A 124 3.30 6.91 11.78
C TYR A 124 2.85 5.63 11.05
N LEU A 125 1.64 5.19 11.37
CA LEU A 125 1.05 3.97 10.85
C LEU A 125 -0.10 4.34 9.93
N ASP A 126 -0.24 3.60 8.84
CA ASP A 126 -1.31 3.80 7.87
C ASP A 126 -2.34 2.69 8.00
N TYR A 127 -3.59 3.09 8.29
CA TYR A 127 -4.74 2.21 8.35
C TYR A 127 -5.47 2.21 7.01
N GLY A 128 -5.34 1.11 6.28
CA GLY A 128 -5.92 0.90 4.95
C GLY A 128 -7.32 0.31 4.96
N GLY A 129 -7.85 -0.07 6.13
CA GLY A 129 -9.12 -0.78 6.26
C GLY A 129 -9.04 -1.90 7.28
N PHE A 130 -10.12 -2.68 7.41
CA PHE A 130 -10.20 -3.75 8.40
C PHE A 130 -9.08 -4.78 8.20
N GLY A 131 -8.17 -4.85 9.17
CA GLY A 131 -7.03 -5.78 9.16
C GLY A 131 -5.76 -5.26 8.50
N ASP A 132 -5.79 -4.04 7.96
CA ASP A 132 -4.66 -3.45 7.25
C ASP A 132 -4.08 -2.28 8.04
N LEU A 133 -3.06 -2.57 8.87
CA LEU A 133 -2.28 -1.57 9.60
C LEU A 133 -0.79 -1.71 9.26
N TRP A 134 -0.26 -0.71 8.57
CA TRP A 134 1.10 -0.71 8.03
C TRP A 134 2.01 0.28 8.76
N GLY A 135 3.33 0.19 8.54
CA GLY A 135 4.31 1.17 9.06
C GLY A 135 5.16 0.69 10.24
N ILE A 136 4.91 -0.51 10.78
CA ILE A 136 5.81 -1.13 11.74
C ILE A 136 7.05 -1.64 10.98
N PRO A 137 8.28 -1.32 11.43
CA PRO A 137 9.50 -1.86 10.83
C PRO A 137 9.48 -3.39 10.79
N SER A 138 10.04 -3.97 9.73
CA SER A 138 10.04 -5.41 9.51
C SER A 138 11.41 -5.90 9.07
N PHE A 139 11.64 -7.21 9.20
CA PHE A 139 12.82 -7.91 8.74
C PHE A 139 12.44 -9.31 8.25
N CYS A 140 13.36 -9.98 7.55
CA CYS A 140 13.11 -11.33 7.06
C CYS A 140 13.77 -12.41 7.91
N VAL A 141 13.07 -13.54 8.04
CA VAL A 141 13.60 -14.77 8.62
C VAL A 141 13.49 -15.92 7.63
N ASP A 142 14.45 -16.84 7.69
CA ASP A 142 14.39 -18.11 6.96
C ASP A 142 13.22 -18.96 7.46
N LYS A 143 12.40 -19.48 6.55
CA LYS A 143 11.19 -20.24 6.92
C LYS A 143 11.48 -21.60 7.56
N LYS A 144 12.67 -22.18 7.35
CA LYS A 144 13.05 -23.50 7.89
C LYS A 144 13.73 -23.38 9.26
N THR A 145 14.54 -22.35 9.46
CA THR A 145 15.36 -22.20 10.67
C THR A 145 14.82 -21.16 11.65
N GLY A 146 14.06 -20.17 11.16
CA GLY A 146 13.61 -19.02 11.95
C GLY A 146 14.70 -17.98 12.22
N GLU A 147 15.89 -18.15 11.62
CA GLU A 147 17.00 -17.22 11.77
C GLU A 147 16.84 -16.00 10.87
N LYS A 148 17.36 -14.86 11.32
CA LYS A 148 17.35 -13.62 10.54
C LYS A 148 18.15 -13.82 9.24
N ALA A 149 17.55 -13.44 8.11
CA ALA A 149 18.14 -13.60 6.79
C ALA A 149 17.83 -12.39 5.89
N SER A 150 18.53 -12.30 4.75
CA SER A 150 18.18 -11.35 3.70
C SER A 150 16.84 -11.70 3.08
N CYS A 151 16.01 -10.69 2.79
CA CYS A 151 14.72 -10.90 2.15
C CYS A 151 14.88 -11.44 0.73
N ALA A 152 14.55 -12.72 0.54
CA ALA A 152 14.69 -13.43 -0.73
C ALA A 152 13.36 -13.48 -1.48
N ALA A 153 13.41 -13.29 -2.80
CA ALA A 153 12.24 -13.36 -3.69
C ALA A 153 11.80 -14.80 -4.02
N ASP A 154 12.63 -15.80 -3.68
CA ASP A 154 12.39 -17.23 -3.93
C ASP A 154 11.47 -17.89 -2.89
N GLN A 155 10.83 -17.10 -2.03
CA GLN A 155 9.95 -17.53 -0.95
C GLN A 155 10.64 -18.38 0.14
N SER A 156 11.97 -18.48 0.18
CA SER A 156 12.70 -19.15 1.27
C SER A 156 12.61 -18.38 2.59
N THR A 157 12.32 -17.08 2.54
CA THR A 157 12.19 -16.19 3.70
C THR A 157 10.78 -15.63 3.85
N ARG A 158 10.45 -15.14 5.03
CA ARG A 158 9.20 -14.44 5.33
C ARG A 158 9.45 -13.17 6.13
N TRP A 159 8.57 -12.19 5.97
CA TRP A 159 8.58 -10.94 6.73
C TRP A 159 8.03 -11.14 8.15
N VAL A 160 8.69 -10.52 9.11
CA VAL A 160 8.30 -10.48 10.53
C VAL A 160 8.46 -9.04 11.02
N GLN A 161 7.52 -8.57 11.83
CA GLN A 161 7.58 -7.24 12.41
C GLN A 161 8.67 -7.16 13.49
N GLU A 162 9.31 -6.01 13.65
CA GLU A 162 10.31 -5.79 14.70
C GLU A 162 9.68 -5.85 16.10
N PHE A 163 8.48 -5.33 16.27
CA PHE A 163 7.73 -5.41 17.51
C PHE A 163 6.25 -5.59 17.24
N VAL A 164 5.53 -6.03 18.26
CA VAL A 164 4.06 -6.10 18.25
C VAL A 164 3.51 -4.93 19.05
N ILE A 165 2.46 -4.29 18.54
CA ILE A 165 1.73 -3.27 19.30
C ILE A 165 0.90 -4.01 20.35
N PRO A 166 1.06 -3.71 21.66
CA PRO A 166 0.25 -4.32 22.69
C PRO A 166 -1.24 -4.17 22.42
N ALA A 167 -2.02 -5.18 22.83
CA ALA A 167 -3.47 -5.08 22.77
C ALA A 167 -3.93 -3.85 23.56
N THR A 168 -4.93 -3.15 23.05
CA THR A 168 -5.50 -1.94 23.67
C THR A 168 -4.60 -0.70 23.68
N SER A 169 -3.44 -0.73 23.01
CA SER A 169 -2.64 0.48 22.80
C SER A 169 -3.43 1.57 22.09
N ILE A 170 -3.23 2.81 22.56
CA ILE A 170 -3.87 3.99 21.98
C ILE A 170 -2.98 4.59 20.91
N VAL A 171 -3.59 4.95 19.78
CA VAL A 171 -2.96 5.70 18.69
C VAL A 171 -3.75 6.98 18.46
N THR A 172 -3.07 8.04 18.05
CA THR A 172 -3.70 9.36 17.82
C THR A 172 -3.78 9.64 16.33
N GLN A 173 -4.96 10.02 15.83
CA GLN A 173 -5.12 10.39 14.43
C GLN A 173 -4.24 11.60 14.09
N THR A 174 -3.52 11.53 12.98
CA THR A 174 -2.61 12.61 12.59
C THR A 174 -3.35 13.83 12.02
N LYS A 175 -4.56 13.62 11.48
CA LYS A 175 -5.39 14.66 10.86
C LYS A 175 -5.77 15.78 11.83
N ASP A 176 -6.15 15.43 13.06
CA ASP A 176 -6.61 16.39 14.07
C ASP A 176 -5.75 16.39 15.35
N GLY A 177 -4.86 15.41 15.52
CA GLY A 177 -4.00 15.28 16.70
C GLY A 177 -4.73 15.03 18.02
N SER A 178 -6.04 14.77 18.00
CA SER A 178 -6.89 14.70 19.19
C SER A 178 -7.84 13.51 19.21
N THR A 179 -8.19 12.96 18.05
CA THR A 179 -8.96 11.72 17.97
C THR A 179 -8.07 10.54 18.31
N HIS A 180 -8.51 9.70 19.24
CA HIS A 180 -7.79 8.51 19.68
C HIS A 180 -8.49 7.24 19.23
N TYR A 181 -7.71 6.26 18.76
CA TYR A 181 -8.17 4.93 18.41
C TYR A 181 -7.45 3.88 19.23
N MET A 182 -8.11 2.74 19.44
CA MET A 182 -7.53 1.60 20.13
C MET A 182 -7.12 0.53 19.11
N VAL A 183 -5.89 0.03 19.23
CA VAL A 183 -5.39 -1.05 18.38
C VAL A 183 -5.88 -2.40 18.92
N LYS A 184 -6.57 -3.15 18.07
CA LYS A 184 -7.03 -4.52 18.34
C LYS A 184 -6.20 -5.51 17.52
N PRO A 185 -5.47 -6.44 18.15
CA PRO A 185 -4.81 -7.51 17.41
C PRO A 185 -5.86 -8.44 16.78
N LEU A 186 -5.76 -8.69 15.48
CA LEU A 186 -6.61 -9.64 14.77
C LEU A 186 -6.04 -11.06 14.78
N GLN A 187 -4.72 -11.16 14.70
CA GLN A 187 -3.98 -12.42 14.71
C GLN A 187 -2.77 -12.27 15.62
N ILE A 188 -2.45 -13.35 16.33
CA ILE A 188 -1.25 -13.46 17.16
C ILE A 188 -0.51 -14.69 16.67
N GLU A 189 0.74 -14.50 16.29
CA GLU A 189 1.62 -15.58 15.88
C GLU A 189 2.77 -15.68 16.87
N GLN A 190 3.12 -16.90 17.26
CA GLN A 190 4.37 -17.21 17.95
C GLN A 190 5.17 -18.17 17.07
N SER A 191 6.39 -17.76 16.74
CA SER A 191 7.33 -18.59 15.99
C SER A 191 8.50 -18.99 16.87
N MET A 192 8.79 -20.30 16.89
CA MET A 192 9.90 -20.86 17.63
C MET A 192 11.15 -20.87 16.74
N LYS A 193 12.30 -20.52 17.32
CA LYS A 193 13.59 -20.63 16.63
C LYS A 193 14.18 -22.01 16.83
N LYS A 194 14.88 -22.53 15.82
CA LYS A 194 15.61 -23.78 15.96
C LYS A 194 16.72 -23.61 16.99
N THR A 195 16.72 -24.43 18.03
CA THR A 195 17.82 -24.45 19.01
C THR A 195 19.03 -25.21 18.45
N SER A 196 20.22 -24.92 18.98
CA SER A 196 21.48 -25.58 18.60
C SER A 196 21.53 -27.06 19.00
N SER A 197 20.71 -27.49 19.96
CA SER A 197 20.66 -28.87 20.44
C SER A 197 19.29 -29.26 20.98
N ALA A 198 18.88 -30.50 20.71
CA ALA A 198 17.69 -31.12 21.28
C ALA A 198 17.72 -31.16 22.83
N SER A 199 18.91 -31.10 23.44
CA SER A 199 19.07 -31.07 24.90
C SER A 199 18.42 -29.85 25.56
N VAL A 200 18.30 -28.72 24.85
CA VAL A 200 17.61 -27.53 25.36
C VAL A 200 16.11 -27.82 25.52
N CYS A 201 15.52 -28.54 24.57
CA CYS A 201 14.11 -28.95 24.62
C CYS A 201 13.87 -29.98 25.73
N THR A 202 14.71 -31.01 25.82
CA THR A 202 14.56 -32.06 26.85
C THR A 202 14.78 -31.52 28.26
N ALA A 203 15.74 -30.61 28.46
CA ALA A 203 15.95 -29.93 29.74
C ALA A 203 14.77 -29.02 30.14
N ALA A 204 14.06 -28.43 29.16
CA ALA A 204 12.83 -27.69 29.38
C ALA A 204 11.60 -28.60 29.61
N GLY A 205 11.78 -29.92 29.67
CA GLY A 205 10.70 -30.90 29.82
C GLY A 205 9.90 -31.15 28.54
N VAL A 206 10.37 -30.65 27.39
CA VAL A 206 9.75 -30.88 26.09
C VAL A 206 10.33 -32.16 25.49
N SER A 207 9.55 -33.23 25.56
CA SER A 207 9.81 -34.50 24.87
C SER A 207 8.67 -34.74 23.87
N LEU A 208 9.03 -35.05 22.62
CA LEU A 208 8.04 -35.49 21.63
C LEU A 208 7.51 -36.91 21.93
N GLY A 209 8.00 -37.56 22.98
CA GLY A 209 7.77 -38.99 23.21
C GLY A 209 8.36 -39.84 22.08
N GLU A 210 7.96 -41.10 22.01
CA GLU A 210 8.19 -41.92 20.83
C GLU A 210 7.13 -41.57 19.78
N LEU A 211 7.39 -40.51 19.00
CA LEU A 211 6.64 -40.29 17.77
C LEU A 211 7.14 -41.31 16.74
N SER A 212 6.43 -42.42 16.55
CA SER A 212 6.61 -43.24 15.36
C SER A 212 6.06 -42.46 14.17
N LEU A 213 6.90 -42.24 13.15
CA LEU A 213 6.42 -41.73 11.88
C LEU A 213 5.33 -42.68 11.38
N PRO A 214 4.24 -42.17 10.80
CA PRO A 214 3.29 -43.01 10.08
C PRO A 214 4.07 -43.82 9.04
N ASP A 215 4.00 -45.13 9.16
CA ASP A 215 4.49 -46.06 8.17
C ASP A 215 3.47 -46.14 7.02
N GLU A 216 3.97 -46.45 5.82
CA GLU A 216 3.17 -46.67 4.61
C GLU A 216 2.12 -47.78 4.80
N SER A 217 2.23 -48.63 5.82
CA SER A 217 1.13 -49.55 6.20
C SER A 217 -0.20 -48.86 6.51
N ARG A 218 -0.20 -47.56 6.84
CA ARG A 218 -1.41 -46.76 7.03
C ARG A 218 -1.93 -46.12 5.75
N TYR A 219 -1.14 -46.14 4.67
CA TYR A 219 -1.58 -45.68 3.37
C TYR A 219 -2.54 -46.72 2.77
N THR A 220 -3.78 -46.32 2.56
CA THR A 220 -4.69 -47.04 1.67
C THR A 220 -4.75 -46.23 0.40
N GLU A 221 -4.42 -46.87 -0.74
CA GLU A 221 -4.55 -46.23 -2.04
C GLU A 221 -5.99 -45.74 -2.21
N PRO A 222 -6.21 -44.42 -2.42
CA PRO A 222 -7.54 -43.91 -2.66
C PRO A 222 -8.11 -44.59 -3.90
N ASP A 223 -9.28 -45.21 -3.81
CA ASP A 223 -10.00 -45.77 -4.96
C ASP A 223 -10.61 -44.65 -5.81
N ILE A 224 -9.73 -43.83 -6.40
CA ILE A 224 -10.07 -42.73 -7.30
C ILE A 224 -10.21 -43.19 -8.75
N GLY A 225 -10.24 -44.51 -8.96
CA GLY A 225 -10.34 -45.15 -10.27
C GLY A 225 -9.12 -44.92 -11.16
N ALA A 226 -9.22 -45.38 -12.40
CA ALA A 226 -8.20 -45.12 -13.41
C ALA A 226 -8.14 -43.62 -13.72
N ARG A 227 -6.92 -43.09 -13.88
CA ARG A 227 -6.69 -41.74 -14.43
C ARG A 227 -7.52 -41.61 -15.73
N PRO A 228 -8.39 -40.60 -15.86
CA PRO A 228 -9.15 -40.40 -17.08
C PRO A 228 -8.20 -40.23 -18.28
N THR A 229 -8.41 -41.01 -19.33
CA THR A 229 -7.74 -40.78 -20.61
C THR A 229 -8.33 -39.52 -21.24
N VAL A 230 -7.52 -38.47 -21.33
CA VAL A 230 -7.91 -37.24 -22.02
C VAL A 230 -7.67 -37.44 -23.51
N GLU A 231 -8.68 -37.93 -24.23
CA GLU A 231 -8.66 -38.02 -25.69
C GLU A 231 -9.03 -36.66 -26.30
N GLY A 232 -8.02 -35.81 -26.49
CA GLY A 232 -8.14 -34.57 -27.26
C GLY A 232 -7.71 -33.29 -26.53
N PRO A 233 -7.62 -32.17 -27.26
CA PRO A 233 -7.36 -30.86 -26.66
C PRO A 233 -8.50 -30.46 -25.70
N PRO A 234 -8.23 -29.62 -24.68
CA PRO A 234 -9.22 -29.24 -23.68
C PRO A 234 -10.46 -28.62 -24.32
N ALA A 235 -11.65 -29.15 -24.02
CA ALA A 235 -12.91 -28.62 -24.56
C ALA A 235 -13.32 -27.26 -23.97
N VAL A 236 -12.63 -26.79 -22.92
CA VAL A 236 -12.92 -25.52 -22.23
C VAL A 236 -11.61 -24.86 -21.83
N VAL A 237 -11.42 -23.61 -22.23
CA VAL A 237 -10.34 -22.73 -21.74
C VAL A 237 -11.01 -21.48 -21.16
N ALA A 238 -10.66 -21.11 -19.92
CA ALA A 238 -11.19 -19.93 -19.24
C ALA A 238 -12.73 -19.86 -19.12
N GLY A 239 -13.40 -21.00 -18.89
CA GLY A 239 -14.85 -21.05 -18.66
C GLY A 239 -15.70 -20.89 -19.93
N ALA A 240 -15.08 -20.77 -21.11
CA ALA A 240 -15.75 -20.83 -22.40
C ALA A 240 -15.46 -22.18 -23.08
N LYS A 241 -16.51 -22.82 -23.59
CA LYS A 241 -16.39 -24.02 -24.42
C LYS A 241 -15.74 -23.61 -25.76
N MET A 242 -14.67 -24.31 -26.15
CA MET A 242 -14.08 -24.16 -27.50
C MET A 242 -14.97 -24.78 -28.57
#